data_AF-A0A9E1ZMA0-F1
#
_entry.id   AF-A0A9E1ZMA0-F1
#
_cell.length_a   1.000
_cell.length_b   1.000
_cell.length_c   1.000
_cell.angle_alpha   90.00
_cell.angle_beta   90.00
_cell.angle_gamma   90.00
#
_symmetry.space_group_name_H-M   'P 1'
#
loop_
_entity.id
_entity.type
_entity.pdbx_description
1 polymer ?
#
loop_
_entity_poly.entity_id
_entity_poly.type
_entity_poly.pdbx_seq_one_letter_code
_entity_poly.pdbx_strand_id
1 'polypeptide(L)'
;MGHTVPPFTWQYQKEKMYFSKFRRALLLVDDKRIFDDLWNRAEFHLPAAEKTSHPLPIATILMMMNLEQQKTIQENKNKAKAQEIKIERLEKALKKSRSQSTYLASRLETIEIEVEARLQAFREEMIEIKYPEYVYAP
;
A
#
# COMPACT_ATOMS: atom_id res chain seq x y z
N MET A 1 1.28 -48.77 -35.50
CA MET A 1 2.17 -47.61 -35.74
C MET A 1 1.74 -46.52 -34.78
N GLY A 2 2.61 -46.14 -33.85
CA GLY A 2 2.24 -45.35 -32.66
C GLY A 2 1.71 -43.97 -33.03
N HIS A 3 0.54 -43.62 -32.49
CA HIS A 3 0.01 -42.27 -32.56
C HIS A 3 1.01 -41.33 -31.89
N THR A 4 1.71 -40.53 -32.69
CA THR A 4 2.59 -39.48 -32.19
C THR A 4 1.68 -38.46 -31.50
N VAL A 5 1.72 -38.40 -30.17
CA VAL A 5 1.06 -37.33 -29.42
C VAL A 5 1.72 -36.03 -29.86
N PRO A 6 0.97 -35.04 -30.38
CA PRO A 6 1.56 -33.78 -30.80
C PRO A 6 2.18 -33.06 -29.59
N PRO A 7 3.27 -32.30 -29.75
CA PRO A 7 3.84 -31.51 -28.66
C PRO A 7 2.78 -30.59 -28.03
N PHE A 8 2.83 -30.41 -26.71
CA PHE A 8 1.85 -29.60 -25.98
C PHE A 8 1.86 -28.15 -26.45
N THR A 9 3.00 -27.61 -26.88
CA THR A 9 3.08 -26.28 -27.52
C THR A 9 2.17 -26.16 -28.74
N TRP A 10 2.08 -27.20 -29.57
CA TRP A 10 1.18 -27.19 -30.72
C TRP A 10 -0.29 -27.25 -30.28
N GLN A 11 -0.59 -28.07 -29.29
CA GLN A 11 -1.93 -28.18 -28.71
C GLN A 11 -2.36 -26.83 -28.09
N TYR A 12 -1.45 -26.15 -27.39
CA TYR A 12 -1.66 -24.83 -26.82
C TYR A 12 -2.03 -23.77 -27.88
N GLN A 13 -1.27 -23.70 -28.98
CA GLN A 13 -1.56 -22.74 -30.06
C GLN A 13 -2.91 -23.06 -30.74
N LYS A 14 -3.23 -24.34 -30.90
CA LYS A 14 -4.52 -24.78 -31.43
C LYS A 14 -5.68 -24.34 -30.54
N GLU A 15 -5.57 -24.54 -29.22
CA GLU A 15 -6.57 -24.08 -28.25
C GLU A 15 -6.70 -22.55 -28.27
N LYS A 16 -5.58 -21.81 -28.26
CA LYS A 16 -5.57 -20.34 -28.37
C LYS A 16 -6.32 -19.87 -29.63
N MET A 17 -6.16 -20.57 -30.75
CA MET A 17 -6.87 -20.28 -32.00
C MET A 17 -8.38 -20.57 -31.91
N TYR A 18 -8.81 -21.62 -31.22
CA TYR A 18 -10.25 -21.88 -31.00
C TYR A 18 -10.93 -20.73 -30.25
N PHE A 19 -10.21 -20.08 -29.33
CA PHE A 19 -10.70 -18.90 -28.62
C PHE A 19 -10.61 -17.58 -29.41
N SER A 20 -10.11 -17.58 -30.64
CA SER A 20 -10.01 -16.36 -31.46
C SER A 20 -11.36 -15.68 -31.73
N LYS A 21 -12.44 -16.46 -31.87
CA LYS A 21 -13.81 -15.92 -32.01
C LYS A 21 -14.28 -15.28 -30.72
N PHE A 22 -14.04 -15.93 -29.58
CA PHE A 22 -14.36 -15.40 -28.26
C PHE A 22 -13.62 -14.07 -28.01
N ARG A 23 -12.30 -14.04 -28.25
CA ARG A 23 -11.49 -12.82 -28.15
C ARG A 23 -12.06 -11.68 -29.00
N ARG A 24 -12.49 -11.96 -30.24
CA ARG A 24 -13.10 -10.95 -31.13
C ARG A 24 -14.44 -10.45 -30.62
N ALA A 25 -15.21 -11.30 -29.95
CA ALA A 25 -16.52 -10.97 -29.38
C ALA A 25 -16.43 -10.12 -28.10
N LEU A 26 -15.28 -10.06 -27.43
CA LEU A 26 -15.07 -9.11 -26.33
C LEU A 26 -15.26 -7.68 -26.84
N LEU A 27 -16.04 -6.87 -26.13
CA LEU A 27 -16.38 -5.51 -26.57
C LEU A 27 -15.29 -4.51 -26.15
N LEU A 28 -14.83 -4.62 -24.90
CA LEU A 28 -13.85 -3.69 -24.34
C LEU A 28 -12.43 -4.03 -24.82
N VAL A 29 -11.65 -2.99 -25.12
CA VAL A 29 -10.24 -3.12 -25.51
C VAL A 29 -9.42 -3.71 -24.36
N ASP A 30 -9.71 -3.29 -23.13
CA ASP A 30 -9.04 -3.83 -21.94
C ASP A 30 -9.30 -5.31 -21.72
N ASP A 31 -10.52 -5.79 -21.92
CA ASP A 31 -10.84 -7.22 -21.81
C ASP A 31 -10.03 -8.04 -22.82
N LYS A 32 -9.90 -7.56 -24.06
CA LYS A 32 -9.06 -8.22 -25.09
C LYS A 32 -7.60 -8.28 -24.66
N ARG A 33 -7.08 -7.18 -24.13
CA ARG A 33 -5.69 -7.09 -23.65
C ARG A 33 -5.44 -8.02 -22.47
N ILE A 34 -6.35 -8.05 -21.49
CA ILE A 34 -6.28 -8.94 -20.32
C ILE A 34 -6.39 -10.40 -20.77
N PHE A 35 -7.27 -10.69 -21.71
CA PHE A 35 -7.41 -12.02 -22.29
C PHE A 35 -6.11 -12.49 -22.96
N ASP A 36 -5.48 -11.64 -23.78
CA ASP A 36 -4.21 -11.95 -24.43
C ASP A 36 -3.08 -12.15 -23.40
N ASP A 37 -3.01 -11.30 -22.37
CA ASP A 37 -2.04 -11.42 -21.28
C ASP A 37 -2.22 -12.74 -20.51
N LEU A 38 -3.46 -13.18 -20.27
CA LEU A 38 -3.75 -14.43 -19.59
C LEU A 38 -3.20 -15.64 -20.35
N TRP A 39 -3.35 -15.67 -21.68
CA TRP A 39 -2.72 -16.69 -22.51
C TRP A 39 -1.21 -16.61 -22.41
N ASN A 40 -0.62 -15.42 -22.61
CA ASN A 40 0.83 -15.25 -22.61
C ASN A 40 1.47 -15.69 -21.29
N ARG A 41 0.86 -15.39 -20.14
CA ARG A 41 1.33 -15.87 -18.82
C ARG A 41 1.26 -17.38 -18.69
N ALA A 42 0.22 -18.02 -19.24
CA ALA A 42 0.12 -19.47 -19.20
C ALA A 42 1.29 -20.15 -19.94
N GLU A 43 1.90 -19.50 -20.95
CA GLU A 43 3.03 -20.08 -21.71
C GLU A 43 4.22 -20.49 -20.82
N PHE A 44 4.42 -19.82 -19.68
CA PHE A 44 5.46 -20.18 -18.70
C PHE A 44 5.35 -21.62 -18.18
N HIS A 45 4.17 -22.22 -18.27
CA HIS A 45 3.91 -23.57 -17.76
C HIS A 45 3.88 -24.66 -18.84
N LEU A 46 4.17 -24.32 -20.10
CA LEU A 46 4.25 -25.32 -21.19
C LEU A 46 5.18 -26.51 -20.87
N PRO A 47 6.39 -26.32 -20.28
CA PRO A 47 7.25 -27.45 -19.94
C PRO A 47 6.67 -28.38 -18.87
N ALA A 48 5.85 -27.83 -17.96
CA ALA A 48 5.17 -28.63 -16.92
C ALA A 48 3.99 -29.40 -17.51
N ALA A 49 3.25 -28.79 -18.44
CA ALA A 49 2.15 -29.41 -19.15
C ALA A 49 2.60 -30.57 -20.05
N GLU A 50 3.72 -30.41 -20.75
CA GLU A 50 4.33 -31.48 -21.57
C GLU A 50 4.60 -32.75 -20.74
N LYS A 51 5.16 -32.57 -19.54
CA LYS A 51 5.48 -33.67 -18.62
C LYS A 51 4.25 -34.37 -18.05
N THR A 52 3.14 -33.66 -17.88
CA THR A 52 1.94 -34.23 -17.25
C THR A 52 1.09 -35.05 -18.22
N SER A 53 1.24 -34.83 -19.55
CA SER A 53 0.56 -35.61 -20.59
C SER A 53 -0.95 -35.79 -20.36
N HIS A 54 -1.60 -34.77 -19.78
CA HIS A 54 -3.02 -34.81 -19.45
C HIS A 54 -3.87 -34.90 -20.74
N PRO A 55 -4.93 -35.74 -20.77
CA PRO A 55 -5.67 -36.02 -22.01
C PRO A 55 -6.50 -34.83 -22.54
N LEU A 56 -6.79 -33.83 -21.70
CA LEU A 56 -7.54 -32.63 -22.07
C LEU A 56 -6.61 -31.40 -22.03
N PRO A 57 -6.17 -30.88 -23.19
CA PRO A 57 -5.19 -29.79 -23.23
C PRO A 57 -5.75 -28.49 -22.65
N ILE A 58 -7.01 -28.17 -22.96
CA ILE A 58 -7.68 -26.98 -22.45
C ILE A 58 -7.79 -26.98 -20.92
N ALA A 59 -8.03 -28.13 -20.29
CA ALA A 59 -8.10 -28.22 -18.83
C ALA A 59 -6.74 -27.89 -18.19
N THR A 60 -5.65 -28.40 -18.78
CA THR A 60 -4.28 -28.08 -18.35
C THR A 60 -3.97 -26.60 -18.53
N ILE A 61 -4.34 -26.00 -19.67
CA ILE A 61 -4.14 -24.58 -19.95
C ILE A 61 -4.90 -23.71 -18.96
N LEU A 62 -6.16 -24.03 -18.68
CA LEU A 62 -6.95 -23.33 -17.68
C LEU A 62 -6.32 -23.46 -16.30
N MET A 63 -5.78 -24.62 -15.93
CA MET A 63 -5.05 -24.80 -14.67
C MET A 63 -3.79 -23.91 -14.62
N MET A 64 -3.04 -23.82 -15.72
CA MET A 64 -1.87 -22.94 -15.85
C MET A 64 -2.26 -21.46 -15.66
N MET A 65 -3.37 -21.03 -16.27
CA MET A 65 -3.91 -19.68 -16.11
C MET A 65 -4.35 -19.41 -14.66
N ASN A 66 -5.05 -20.35 -14.03
CA ASN A 66 -5.47 -20.23 -12.63
C ASN A 66 -4.27 -20.13 -11.68
N LEU A 67 -3.20 -20.88 -11.96
CA LEU A 67 -1.96 -20.80 -11.17
C LEU A 67 -1.33 -19.41 -11.24
N GLU A 68 -1.24 -18.80 -12.42
CA GLU A 68 -0.71 -17.45 -12.61
C GLU A 68 -1.60 -16.37 -11.96
N GLN A 69 -2.91 -16.55 -12.03
CA GLN A 69 -3.87 -15.70 -11.30
C GLN A 69 -3.69 -15.83 -9.79
N GLN A 70 -3.55 -17.05 -9.26
CA GLN A 70 -3.34 -17.29 -7.83
C GLN A 70 -2.03 -16.68 -7.33
N LYS A 71 -0.95 -16.75 -8.10
CA LYS A 71 0.31 -16.05 -7.80
C LYS A 71 0.10 -14.54 -7.69
N THR A 72 -0.56 -13.94 -8.67
CA THR A 72 -0.88 -12.51 -8.69
C THR A 72 -1.72 -12.10 -7.47
N ILE A 73 -2.73 -12.90 -7.10
CA ILE A 73 -3.54 -12.69 -5.90
C ILE A 73 -2.67 -12.73 -4.64
N GLN A 74 -1.77 -13.70 -4.54
CA GLN A 74 -0.89 -13.84 -3.38
C GLN A 74 0.07 -12.65 -3.26
N GLU A 75 0.67 -12.21 -4.36
CA GLU A 75 1.52 -11.02 -4.41
C GLU A 75 0.76 -9.77 -3.96
N ASN A 76 -0.46 -9.56 -4.46
CA ASN A 76 -1.29 -8.42 -4.09
C ASN A 76 -1.66 -8.45 -2.61
N LYS A 77 -2.02 -9.62 -2.06
CA LYS A 77 -2.26 -9.79 -0.62
C LYS A 77 -1.04 -9.45 0.21
N ASN A 78 0.16 -9.86 -0.23
CA ASN A 78 1.40 -9.56 0.47
C ASN A 78 1.69 -8.05 0.46
N LYS A 79 1.47 -7.37 -0.68
CA LYS A 79 1.61 -5.91 -0.80
C LYS A 79 0.63 -5.17 0.11
N ALA A 80 -0.63 -5.59 0.14
CA ALA A 80 -1.65 -5.00 1.01
C ALA A 80 -1.27 -5.09 2.50
N LYS A 81 -0.85 -6.29 2.96
CA LYS A 81 -0.37 -6.48 4.34
C LYS A 81 0.84 -5.61 4.67
N ALA A 82 1.79 -5.48 3.74
CA ALA A 82 2.96 -4.63 3.95
C ALA A 82 2.58 -3.15 4.07
N GLN A 83 1.59 -2.70 3.30
CA GLN A 83 1.05 -1.34 3.39
C GLN A 83 0.31 -1.12 4.71
N GLU A 84 -0.50 -2.07 5.18
CA GLU A 84 -1.18 -1.99 6.49
C GLU A 84 -0.19 -1.80 7.63
N ILE A 85 0.89 -2.61 7.67
CA ILE A 85 1.95 -2.48 8.68
C ILE A 85 2.62 -1.10 8.61
N LYS A 86 2.82 -0.58 7.40
CA LYS A 86 3.42 0.75 7.21
C LYS A 86 2.50 1.85 7.74
N ILE A 87 1.20 1.77 7.46
CA ILE A 87 0.20 2.71 7.96
C ILE A 87 0.20 2.71 9.49
N GLU A 88 0.14 1.53 10.11
CA GLU A 88 0.13 1.41 11.57
C GLU A 88 1.38 2.05 12.22
N ARG A 89 2.56 1.85 11.62
CA ARG A 89 3.82 2.48 12.09
C ARG A 89 3.77 4.00 11.98
N LEU A 90 3.27 4.51 10.86
CA LEU A 90 3.15 5.95 10.64
C LEU A 90 2.13 6.59 11.59
N GLU A 91 1.01 5.93 11.86
CA GLU A 91 0.02 6.38 12.84
C GLU A 91 0.60 6.44 14.26
N LYS A 92 1.37 5.42 14.67
CA LYS A 92 2.08 5.44 15.97
C LYS A 92 3.09 6.58 16.05
N ALA A 93 3.86 6.81 14.99
CA ALA A 93 4.83 7.90 14.93
C ALA A 93 4.15 9.28 14.99
N LEU A 94 3.04 9.45 14.25
CA LEU A 94 2.22 10.66 14.26
C LEU A 94 1.66 10.94 15.65
N LYS A 95 1.10 9.91 16.32
CA LYS A 95 0.58 10.03 17.69
C LYS A 95 1.65 10.50 18.67
N LYS A 96 2.87 9.95 18.56
CA LYS A 96 4.01 10.37 19.38
C LYS A 96 4.40 11.83 19.12
N SER A 97 4.57 12.22 17.86
CA SER A 97 4.91 13.59 17.49
C SER A 97 3.84 14.60 17.95
N ARG A 98 2.55 14.23 17.82
CA ARG A 98 1.43 15.05 18.32
C ARG A 98 1.48 15.23 19.83
N SER A 99 1.74 14.17 20.60
CA SER A 99 1.89 14.28 22.06
C SER A 99 3.07 15.16 22.49
N GLN A 100 4.17 15.13 21.73
CA GLN A 100 5.30 16.02 21.95
C GLN A 100 4.93 17.47 21.67
N SER A 101 4.25 17.73 20.56
CA SER A 101 3.79 19.08 20.21
C SER A 101 2.83 19.64 21.26
N THR A 102 1.89 18.83 21.78
CA THR A 102 1.00 19.28 22.86
C THR A 102 1.76 19.56 24.15
N TYR A 103 2.74 18.74 24.51
CA TYR A 103 3.58 18.97 25.68
C TYR A 103 4.38 20.27 25.56
N LEU A 104 5.03 20.48 24.42
CA LEU A 104 5.78 21.70 24.15
C LEU A 104 4.89 22.94 24.17
N ALA A 105 3.67 22.86 23.63
CA ALA A 105 2.70 23.94 23.69
C ALA A 105 2.33 24.32 25.13
N SER A 106 2.00 23.35 25.98
CA SER A 106 1.73 23.62 27.40
C SER A 106 2.94 24.18 28.16
N ARG A 107 4.15 23.76 27.77
CA ARG A 107 5.38 24.24 28.41
C ARG A 107 5.68 25.69 28.02
N LEU A 108 5.41 26.07 26.77
CA LEU A 108 5.52 27.45 26.31
C LEU A 108 4.53 28.35 27.06
N GLU A 109 3.27 27.96 27.17
CA GLU A 109 2.24 28.70 27.92
C GLU A 109 2.67 28.93 29.39
N THR A 110 3.23 27.90 30.03
CA THR A 110 3.74 28.03 31.40
C THR A 110 4.88 29.06 31.48
N ILE A 111 5.81 29.03 30.53
CA ILE A 111 6.94 29.96 30.49
C ILE A 111 6.47 31.39 30.22
N GLU A 112 5.48 31.58 29.33
CA GLU A 112 4.88 32.89 29.06
C GLU A 112 4.30 33.50 30.34
N ILE A 113 3.53 32.72 31.11
CA ILE A 113 2.99 33.15 32.41
C ILE A 113 4.11 33.49 33.39
N GLU A 114 5.16 32.66 33.50
CA GLU A 114 6.30 32.93 34.38
C GLU A 114 7.05 34.22 34.00
N VAL A 115 7.22 34.48 32.70
CA VAL A 115 7.88 35.70 32.21
C VAL A 115 7.03 36.94 32.49
N GLU A 116 5.72 36.87 32.24
CA GLU A 116 4.79 37.97 32.55
C GLU A 116 4.81 38.30 34.06
N ALA A 117 4.74 37.28 34.92
CA ALA A 117 4.81 37.47 36.37
C ALA A 117 6.12 38.14 36.81
N ARG A 118 7.26 37.72 36.25
CA ARG A 118 8.56 38.36 36.54
C ARG A 118 8.64 39.80 36.05
N LEU A 119 8.11 40.09 34.86
CA LEU A 119 8.05 41.45 34.34
C LEU A 119 7.16 42.35 35.21
N GLN A 120 6.06 41.82 35.74
CA GLN A 120 5.17 42.54 36.63
C GLN A 120 5.82 42.82 37.99
N ALA A 121 6.44 41.82 38.61
CA ALA A 121 7.21 42.00 39.85
C ALA A 121 8.34 43.03 39.67
N PHE A 122 9.08 42.96 38.56
CA PHE A 122 10.12 43.95 38.26
C PHE A 122 9.55 45.37 38.09
N ARG A 123 8.36 45.53 37.49
CA ARG A 123 7.69 46.84 37.41
C ARG A 123 7.32 47.38 38.79
N GLU A 124 6.82 46.54 39.69
CA GLU A 124 6.45 46.92 41.06
C GLU A 124 7.68 47.37 41.86
N GLU A 125 8.78 46.60 41.83
CA GLU A 125 10.06 46.97 42.45
C GLU A 125 10.58 48.31 41.91
N MET A 126 10.51 48.52 40.60
CA MET A 126 10.95 49.77 39.97
C MET A 126 10.07 50.97 40.37
N ILE A 127 8.79 50.77 40.67
CA ILE A 127 7.91 51.83 41.18
C ILE A 127 8.29 52.19 42.61
N GLU A 128 8.53 51.20 43.48
CA GLU A 128 8.99 51.44 44.87
C GLU A 128 10.31 52.21 44.92
N ILE A 129 11.27 51.87 44.06
CA ILE A 129 12.56 52.55 43.99
C ILE A 129 12.42 54.00 43.49
N LYS A 130 11.47 54.27 42.59
CA LYS A 130 11.29 55.59 41.96
C LYS A 130 10.38 56.53 42.77
N TYR A 131 9.54 56.00 43.67
CA TYR A 131 8.63 56.75 44.54
C TYR A 131 8.66 56.25 46.00
N PRO A 132 9.79 56.40 46.72
CA PRO A 132 9.93 55.86 48.08
C PRO A 132 9.11 56.60 49.16
N GLU A 133 8.61 57.80 48.88
CA GLU A 133 7.95 58.66 49.87
C GLU A 133 6.57 59.15 49.41
N TYR A 134 5.55 58.35 49.67
CA TYR A 134 4.19 58.83 49.95
C TYR A 134 3.62 58.00 51.11
N VAL A 135 4.34 58.02 52.23
CA VAL A 135 3.73 57.65 53.52
C VAL A 135 2.79 58.80 53.88
N TYR A 136 1.50 58.61 53.64
CA TYR A 136 0.44 59.45 54.17
C TYR A 136 0.54 59.39 55.71
N ALA A 137 1.15 60.41 56.32
CA ALA A 137 0.92 60.72 57.71
C ALA A 137 -0.51 61.34 57.83
N PRO A 138 -1.25 61.05 58.91
CA PRO A 138 -2.72 61.08 58.98
C PRO A 138 -3.37 62.44 58.74
#